data_AF-A0ABD1D836-F1
#
_entry.id   AF-A0ABD1D836-F1
#
_cell.length_a   1.000
_cell.length_b   1.000
_cell.length_c   1.000
_cell.angle_alpha   90.00
_cell.angle_beta   90.00
_cell.angle_gamma   90.00
#
_symmetry.space_group_name_H-M   'P 1'
#
loop_
_entity.id
_entity.type
_entity.pdbx_description
1 polymer ?
#
loop_
_entity_poly.entity_id
_entity_poly.type
_entity_poly.pdbx_seq_one_letter_code
_entity_poly.pdbx_strand_id
1 'polypeptide(L)'
;MIYHLAAADPEHMSNESIAEHLDEIIFAGQDAMADVISKIILMLAMHPDIQERVYQEIMSVCPDENSELSQEDCSKLTYTEMFCKETLRLFPAASFVGRKADADVKLDDRHTLPKGAEVIVAFFKMHRDPAIWGPDADRFDPDHFMPEKVAQRHPYAFLPFSAGSRNCLGFKFAWYPVKIVLAHLIRSYRFRTSLKMDDLVLLNWSIIILKIAQGCRSLWRNRRFLLAASRIPGPPGFPPLIGGIYQFYGKTDVELATALLDISQRYTSPVKFWLGPLLMVVVDRPEDLKIVLNSQHCLDKVDPYRFFRVDRGLFAAPKELWKRHRKVLMPAFGPKVVDGFLPTFAKTSRSLCRELERFLPAGEVNIQYQVEKCALKSICDPEAIQDHLETIIFAGSETTATTLATTLLMLAINRDVQEKVFQEISTVCPNPFEREFIDQGALSQLVYTEQVVKETMRLFPIGPIVARKATGDVQLTQVTVPAGANVTIPIYKLQRNPQYWGSDAEAFDPERFSPERTARRHPYCYIPFTAGLRNCVGIRYSWQLMKVALVHLLWRYRFSTELAMEDLQLKLSMVLRIENGSVLRIERR
;
A
#
# COMPACT_ATOMS: atom_id res chain seq x y z
N MET A 1 -9.57 -30.70 -43.07
CA MET A 1 -10.03 -29.31 -43.27
C MET A 1 -8.98 -28.28 -42.85
N ILE A 2 -8.56 -28.20 -41.58
CA ILE A 2 -7.57 -27.19 -41.11
C ILE A 2 -6.21 -27.34 -41.81
N TYR A 3 -5.71 -28.56 -41.99
CA TYR A 3 -4.50 -28.82 -42.79
C TYR A 3 -4.62 -28.37 -44.27
N HIS A 4 -5.83 -28.42 -44.86
CA HIS A 4 -6.05 -27.93 -46.22
C HIS A 4 -6.11 -26.39 -46.28
N LEU A 5 -6.58 -25.73 -45.23
CA LEU A 5 -6.58 -24.26 -45.10
C LEU A 5 -5.19 -23.72 -44.76
N ALA A 6 -4.41 -24.43 -43.94
CA ALA A 6 -3.02 -24.11 -43.63
C ALA A 6 -2.10 -24.17 -44.86
N ALA A 7 -2.42 -25.03 -45.83
CA ALA A 7 -1.71 -25.10 -47.12
C ALA A 7 -1.94 -23.87 -48.02
N ALA A 8 -2.96 -23.05 -47.74
CA ALA A 8 -3.28 -21.84 -48.51
C ALA A 8 -2.55 -20.58 -48.00
N ASP A 9 -1.98 -20.60 -46.79
CA ASP A 9 -1.16 -19.50 -46.22
C ASP A 9 -0.04 -20.08 -45.31
N PRO A 10 1.00 -20.69 -45.92
CA PRO A 10 2.04 -21.39 -45.18
C PRO A 10 3.00 -20.46 -44.42
N GLU A 11 3.01 -19.15 -44.71
CA GLU A 11 3.86 -18.17 -43.99
C GLU A 11 3.32 -17.84 -42.59
N HIS A 12 2.01 -17.95 -42.36
CA HIS A 12 1.37 -17.56 -41.09
C HIS A 12 0.77 -18.73 -40.28
N MET A 13 0.70 -19.94 -40.85
CA MET A 13 0.11 -21.14 -40.23
C MET A 13 1.16 -22.22 -39.93
N SER A 14 1.99 -22.00 -38.88
CA SER A 14 2.96 -23.00 -38.42
C SER A 14 2.27 -24.25 -37.84
N ASN A 15 2.99 -25.38 -37.77
CA ASN A 15 2.47 -26.61 -37.15
C ASN A 15 2.07 -26.41 -35.67
N GLU A 16 2.77 -25.54 -34.93
CA GLU A 16 2.42 -25.17 -33.56
C GLU A 16 1.11 -24.36 -33.52
N SER A 17 0.97 -23.37 -34.41
CA SER A 17 -0.27 -22.61 -34.56
C SER A 17 -1.45 -23.52 -34.93
N ILE A 18 -1.26 -24.49 -35.82
CA ILE A 18 -2.30 -25.47 -36.18
C ILE A 18 -2.71 -26.30 -34.95
N ALA A 19 -1.76 -26.76 -34.14
CA ALA A 19 -2.05 -27.50 -32.91
C ALA A 19 -2.82 -26.65 -31.89
N GLU A 20 -2.40 -25.39 -31.69
CA GLU A 20 -3.10 -24.45 -30.80
C GLU A 20 -4.55 -24.18 -31.26
N HIS A 21 -4.77 -23.95 -32.56
CA HIS A 21 -6.12 -23.77 -33.10
C HIS A 21 -6.98 -25.05 -32.98
N LEU A 22 -6.38 -26.24 -33.11
CA LEU A 22 -7.07 -27.51 -32.89
C LEU A 22 -7.48 -27.67 -31.44
N ASP A 23 -6.58 -27.39 -30.50
CA ASP A 23 -6.84 -27.44 -29.06
C ASP A 23 -7.94 -26.44 -28.68
N GLU A 24 -7.92 -25.22 -29.22
CA GLU A 24 -8.98 -24.22 -28.99
C GLU A 24 -10.34 -24.65 -29.53
N ILE A 25 -10.39 -25.25 -30.73
CA ILE A 25 -11.65 -25.75 -31.32
C ILE A 25 -12.20 -26.94 -30.52
N ILE A 26 -11.34 -27.87 -30.10
CA ILE A 26 -11.75 -29.02 -29.29
C ILE A 26 -12.26 -28.55 -27.93
N PHE A 27 -11.48 -27.70 -27.24
CA PHE A 27 -11.83 -27.16 -25.92
C PHE A 27 -13.15 -26.35 -25.96
N ALA A 28 -13.28 -25.43 -26.93
CA ALA A 28 -14.48 -24.60 -27.03
C ALA A 28 -15.70 -25.37 -27.56
N GLY A 29 -15.50 -26.39 -28.40
CA GLY A 29 -16.57 -27.13 -29.07
C GLY A 29 -17.17 -28.26 -28.23
N GLN A 30 -16.33 -29.07 -27.59
CA GLN A 30 -16.78 -30.31 -26.94
C GLN A 30 -17.61 -30.04 -25.68
N ASP A 31 -17.07 -29.26 -24.74
CA ASP A 31 -17.73 -28.99 -23.47
C ASP A 31 -19.01 -28.18 -23.65
N ALA A 32 -18.99 -27.19 -24.56
CA ALA A 32 -20.16 -26.37 -24.86
C ALA A 32 -21.29 -27.20 -25.50
N MET A 33 -20.98 -28.10 -26.44
CA MET A 33 -21.99 -28.93 -27.09
C MET A 33 -22.62 -29.94 -26.11
N ALA A 34 -21.81 -30.58 -25.26
CA ALA A 34 -22.29 -31.51 -24.24
C ALA A 34 -23.22 -30.80 -23.23
N ASP A 35 -22.83 -29.61 -22.77
CA ASP A 35 -23.63 -28.78 -21.86
C ASP A 35 -24.98 -28.37 -22.49
N VAL A 36 -24.97 -27.91 -23.73
CA VAL A 36 -26.18 -27.53 -24.46
C VAL A 36 -27.12 -28.73 -24.64
N ILE A 37 -26.62 -29.88 -25.11
CA ILE A 37 -27.44 -31.09 -25.29
C ILE A 37 -28.02 -31.56 -23.94
N SER A 38 -27.22 -31.53 -22.87
CA SER A 38 -27.68 -31.90 -21.53
C SER A 38 -28.85 -31.02 -21.05
N LYS A 39 -28.74 -29.70 -21.23
CA LYS A 39 -29.81 -28.73 -20.90
C LYS A 39 -31.05 -28.93 -21.75
N ILE A 40 -30.90 -29.17 -23.04
CA ILE A 40 -31.99 -29.45 -23.97
C ILE A 40 -32.75 -30.72 -23.53
N ILE A 41 -32.04 -31.80 -23.21
CA ILE A 41 -32.66 -33.04 -22.70
C ILE A 41 -33.41 -32.77 -21.38
N LEU A 42 -32.81 -32.00 -20.47
CA LEU A 42 -33.43 -31.61 -19.21
C LEU A 42 -34.71 -30.81 -19.43
N MET A 43 -34.70 -29.83 -20.35
CA MET A 43 -35.88 -29.03 -20.67
C MET A 43 -36.99 -29.87 -21.32
N LEU A 44 -36.65 -30.84 -22.19
CA LEU A 44 -37.63 -31.79 -22.71
C LEU A 44 -38.25 -32.62 -21.59
N ALA A 45 -37.43 -33.08 -20.64
CA ALA A 45 -37.88 -33.87 -19.49
C ALA A 45 -38.82 -33.08 -18.55
N MET A 46 -38.57 -31.78 -18.39
CA MET A 46 -39.36 -30.86 -17.56
C MET A 46 -40.68 -30.41 -18.22
N HIS A 47 -40.75 -30.44 -19.55
CA HIS A 47 -41.91 -30.00 -20.33
C HIS A 47 -42.46 -31.11 -21.24
N PRO A 48 -43.23 -32.08 -20.69
CA PRO A 48 -43.73 -33.22 -21.45
C PRO A 48 -44.64 -32.87 -22.64
N ASP A 49 -45.37 -31.76 -22.53
CA ASP A 49 -46.24 -31.22 -23.58
C ASP A 49 -45.42 -30.67 -24.77
N ILE A 50 -44.33 -29.97 -24.48
CA ILE A 50 -43.39 -29.49 -25.50
C ILE A 50 -42.61 -30.66 -26.11
N GLN A 51 -42.21 -31.63 -25.30
CA GLN A 51 -41.55 -32.85 -25.77
C GLN A 51 -42.42 -33.63 -26.76
N GLU A 52 -43.73 -33.71 -26.51
CA GLU A 52 -44.67 -34.33 -27.44
C GLU A 52 -44.74 -33.57 -28.77
N ARG A 53 -44.82 -32.24 -28.74
CA ARG A 53 -44.81 -31.41 -29.97
C ARG A 53 -43.52 -31.60 -30.78
N VAL A 54 -42.36 -31.66 -30.12
CA VAL A 54 -41.07 -31.94 -30.76
C VAL A 54 -41.05 -33.35 -31.35
N TYR A 55 -41.55 -34.35 -30.62
CA TYR A 55 -41.67 -35.73 -31.13
C TYR A 55 -42.55 -35.81 -32.39
N GLN A 56 -43.73 -35.18 -32.38
CA GLN A 56 -44.64 -35.17 -33.52
C GLN A 56 -44.01 -34.49 -34.75
N GLU A 57 -43.29 -33.38 -34.58
CA GLU A 57 -42.56 -32.74 -35.69
C GLU A 57 -41.48 -33.68 -36.25
N ILE A 58 -40.66 -34.29 -35.38
CA ILE A 58 -39.59 -35.20 -35.80
C ILE A 58 -40.18 -36.40 -36.55
N MET A 59 -41.24 -37.04 -36.03
CA MET A 59 -41.88 -38.18 -36.69
C MET A 59 -42.52 -37.79 -38.03
N SER A 60 -42.98 -36.55 -38.20
CA SER A 60 -43.53 -36.08 -39.47
C SER A 60 -42.46 -35.87 -40.56
N VAL A 61 -41.23 -35.54 -40.16
CA VAL A 61 -40.13 -35.26 -41.08
C VAL A 61 -39.28 -36.50 -41.35
N CYS A 62 -38.97 -37.29 -40.32
CA CYS A 62 -38.12 -38.49 -40.40
C CYS A 62 -38.69 -39.66 -39.57
N PRO A 63 -39.74 -40.36 -40.08
CA PRO A 63 -40.44 -41.40 -39.33
C PRO A 63 -39.63 -42.70 -39.11
N ASP A 64 -38.63 -42.98 -39.95
CA ASP A 64 -37.83 -44.20 -39.87
C ASP A 64 -36.60 -44.01 -38.97
N GLU A 65 -36.52 -44.78 -37.87
CA GLU A 65 -35.42 -44.73 -36.89
C GLU A 65 -34.02 -44.83 -37.53
N ASN A 66 -33.88 -45.55 -38.65
CA ASN A 66 -32.60 -45.79 -39.31
C ASN A 66 -32.30 -44.82 -40.46
N SER A 67 -33.20 -43.89 -40.81
CA SER A 67 -32.97 -42.94 -41.89
C SER A 67 -31.90 -41.92 -41.51
N GLU A 68 -30.90 -41.72 -42.38
CA GLU A 68 -29.97 -40.59 -42.26
C GLU A 68 -30.73 -39.27 -42.46
N LEU A 69 -30.53 -38.31 -41.54
CA LEU A 69 -31.13 -36.98 -41.69
C LEU A 69 -30.31 -36.14 -42.68
N SER A 70 -30.94 -35.73 -43.77
CA SER A 70 -30.32 -34.78 -44.69
C SER A 70 -30.33 -33.35 -44.13
N GLN A 71 -29.55 -32.46 -44.74
CA GLN A 71 -29.58 -31.04 -44.43
C GLN A 71 -30.97 -30.44 -44.68
N GLU A 72 -31.68 -30.92 -45.73
CA GLU A 72 -33.03 -30.49 -46.05
C GLU A 72 -34.02 -30.89 -44.94
N ASP A 73 -33.91 -32.10 -44.40
CA ASP A 73 -34.77 -32.58 -43.31
C ASP A 73 -34.53 -31.78 -42.02
N CYS A 74 -33.28 -31.47 -41.71
CA CYS A 74 -32.94 -30.60 -40.59
C CYS A 74 -33.51 -29.18 -40.73
N SER A 75 -33.72 -28.69 -41.97
CA SER A 75 -34.33 -27.39 -42.22
C SER A 75 -35.85 -27.38 -41.96
N LYS A 76 -36.51 -28.55 -42.05
CA LYS A 76 -37.96 -28.70 -41.80
C LYS A 76 -38.31 -28.74 -40.31
N LEU A 77 -37.36 -29.12 -39.44
CA LEU A 77 -37.47 -29.14 -37.98
C LEU A 77 -37.47 -27.72 -37.39
N THR A 78 -38.59 -27.01 -37.54
CA THR A 78 -38.74 -25.58 -37.22
C THR A 78 -39.06 -25.38 -35.75
N TYR A 79 -40.03 -26.13 -35.22
CA TYR A 79 -40.42 -26.08 -33.82
C TYR A 79 -39.30 -26.60 -32.90
N THR A 80 -38.62 -27.67 -33.33
CA THR A 80 -37.42 -28.19 -32.65
C THR A 80 -36.34 -27.10 -32.57
N GLU A 81 -36.16 -26.29 -33.61
CA GLU A 81 -35.22 -25.17 -33.56
C GLU A 81 -35.67 -24.07 -32.58
N MET A 82 -36.96 -23.72 -32.58
CA MET A 82 -37.53 -22.76 -31.62
C MET A 82 -37.31 -23.22 -30.18
N PHE A 83 -37.54 -24.50 -29.90
CA PHE A 83 -37.27 -25.13 -28.62
C PHE A 83 -35.78 -25.05 -28.22
N CYS A 84 -34.87 -25.38 -29.13
CA CYS A 84 -33.44 -25.29 -28.87
C CYS A 84 -33.01 -23.83 -28.59
N LYS A 85 -33.56 -22.87 -29.34
CA LYS A 85 -33.29 -21.43 -29.14
C LYS A 85 -33.79 -20.96 -27.78
N GLU A 86 -34.96 -21.40 -27.34
CA GLU A 86 -35.50 -21.08 -26.01
C GLU A 86 -34.65 -21.66 -24.88
N THR A 87 -34.17 -22.89 -25.07
CA THR A 87 -33.21 -23.49 -24.13
C THR A 87 -31.94 -22.66 -24.02
N LEU A 88 -31.38 -22.20 -25.14
CA LEU A 88 -30.18 -21.36 -25.16
C LEU A 88 -30.43 -19.92 -24.69
N ARG A 89 -31.67 -19.42 -24.73
CA ARG A 89 -32.04 -18.12 -24.17
C ARG A 89 -31.96 -18.15 -22.65
N LEU A 90 -32.55 -19.17 -22.03
CA LEU A 90 -32.49 -19.33 -20.58
C LEU A 90 -31.12 -19.85 -20.13
N PHE A 91 -30.49 -20.74 -20.88
CA PHE A 91 -29.22 -21.36 -20.50
C PHE A 91 -28.15 -21.18 -21.58
N PRO A 92 -27.68 -19.95 -21.81
CA PRO A 92 -26.65 -19.70 -22.80
C PRO A 92 -25.32 -20.34 -22.35
N ALA A 93 -24.61 -21.00 -23.27
CA ALA A 93 -23.31 -21.62 -22.99
C ALA A 93 -22.28 -20.62 -22.45
N ALA A 94 -22.31 -19.38 -22.96
CA ALA A 94 -21.59 -18.25 -22.39
C ALA A 94 -22.60 -17.25 -21.79
N SER A 95 -22.49 -16.94 -20.51
CA SER A 95 -23.42 -16.00 -19.85
C SER A 95 -23.12 -14.52 -20.12
N PHE A 96 -21.88 -14.21 -20.51
CA PHE A 96 -21.44 -12.87 -20.90
C PHE A 96 -20.20 -12.93 -21.80
N VAL A 97 -19.88 -11.83 -22.47
CA VAL A 97 -18.59 -11.62 -23.15
C VAL A 97 -17.98 -10.28 -22.77
N GLY A 98 -16.67 -10.24 -22.60
CA GLY A 98 -15.91 -9.01 -22.38
C GLY A 98 -15.35 -8.45 -23.69
N ARG A 99 -15.39 -7.13 -23.85
CA ARG A 99 -14.76 -6.37 -24.93
C ARG A 99 -13.92 -5.25 -24.35
N LYS A 100 -12.87 -4.84 -25.07
CA LYS A 100 -12.07 -3.66 -24.73
C LYS A 100 -12.13 -2.68 -25.90
N ALA A 101 -12.49 -1.44 -25.62
CA ALA A 101 -12.51 -0.37 -26.61
C ALA A 101 -11.07 0.01 -26.98
N ASP A 102 -10.72 -0.09 -28.26
CA ASP A 102 -9.41 0.31 -28.81
C ASP A 102 -9.40 1.78 -29.29
N ALA A 103 -10.58 2.36 -29.48
CA ALA A 103 -10.84 3.76 -29.76
C ALA A 103 -12.12 4.22 -29.02
N ASP A 104 -12.40 5.52 -29.06
CA ASP A 104 -13.67 6.06 -28.54
C ASP A 104 -14.83 5.56 -29.42
N VAL A 105 -15.84 4.92 -28.80
CA VAL A 105 -17.00 4.37 -29.51
C VAL A 105 -18.27 5.12 -29.10
N LYS A 106 -18.86 5.85 -30.05
CA LYS A 106 -20.13 6.57 -29.83
C LYS A 106 -21.29 5.55 -29.82
N LEU A 107 -22.03 5.47 -28.71
CA LEU A 107 -23.20 4.58 -28.58
C LEU A 107 -24.49 5.28 -29.02
N ASP A 108 -24.66 6.53 -28.62
CA ASP A 108 -25.74 7.42 -29.02
C ASP A 108 -25.27 8.89 -28.93
N ASP A 109 -26.18 9.85 -29.11
CA ASP A 109 -25.82 11.28 -29.10
C ASP A 109 -25.32 11.82 -27.75
N ARG A 110 -25.51 11.07 -26.65
CA ARG A 110 -25.14 11.48 -25.29
C ARG A 110 -24.08 10.59 -24.65
N HIS A 111 -23.83 9.38 -25.18
CA HIS A 111 -22.94 8.40 -24.57
C HIS A 111 -21.82 7.96 -25.52
N THR A 112 -20.59 8.09 -25.04
CA THR A 112 -19.37 7.61 -25.71
C THR A 112 -18.60 6.70 -24.76
N LEU A 113 -18.26 5.49 -25.22
CA LEU A 113 -17.34 4.60 -24.53
C LEU A 113 -15.91 5.06 -24.81
N PRO A 114 -15.14 5.44 -23.77
CA PRO A 114 -13.78 5.93 -23.99
C PRO A 114 -12.82 4.78 -24.35
N LYS A 115 -11.80 5.11 -25.12
CA LYS A 115 -10.68 4.21 -25.41
C LYS A 115 -10.11 3.61 -24.14
N GLY A 116 -9.88 2.30 -24.16
CA GLY A 116 -9.37 1.52 -23.04
C GLY A 116 -10.45 1.00 -22.08
N ALA A 117 -11.69 1.44 -22.21
CA ALA A 117 -12.80 0.92 -21.41
C ALA A 117 -13.03 -0.58 -21.66
N GLU A 118 -13.27 -1.32 -20.59
CA GLU A 118 -13.70 -2.71 -20.64
C GLU A 118 -15.22 -2.77 -20.51
N VAL A 119 -15.87 -3.47 -21.43
CA VAL A 119 -17.33 -3.54 -21.56
C VAL A 119 -17.76 -4.99 -21.48
N ILE A 120 -18.77 -5.26 -20.65
CA ILE A 120 -19.36 -6.58 -20.50
C ILE A 120 -20.73 -6.58 -21.19
N VAL A 121 -20.90 -7.49 -22.16
CA VAL A 121 -22.20 -7.77 -22.75
C VAL A 121 -22.82 -8.95 -22.00
N ALA A 122 -23.80 -8.68 -21.15
CA ALA A 122 -24.40 -9.66 -20.25
C ALA A 122 -25.57 -10.40 -20.92
N PHE A 123 -25.27 -11.42 -21.71
CA PHE A 123 -26.27 -12.24 -22.41
C PHE A 123 -27.33 -12.79 -21.47
N PHE A 124 -26.91 -13.35 -20.34
CA PHE A 124 -27.82 -13.96 -19.36
C PHE A 124 -28.90 -13.00 -18.84
N LYS A 125 -28.52 -11.73 -18.62
CA LYS A 125 -29.45 -10.67 -18.19
C LYS A 125 -30.33 -10.22 -19.35
N MET A 126 -29.73 -9.94 -20.51
CA MET A 126 -30.44 -9.47 -21.70
C MET A 126 -31.50 -10.47 -22.19
N HIS A 127 -31.20 -11.77 -22.09
CA HIS A 127 -32.11 -12.85 -22.50
C HIS A 127 -33.30 -13.02 -21.56
N ARG A 128 -33.31 -12.36 -20.41
CA ARG A 128 -34.39 -12.36 -19.41
C ARG A 128 -35.00 -10.98 -19.19
N ASP A 129 -34.61 -9.99 -19.99
CA ASP A 129 -35.11 -8.63 -19.82
C ASP A 129 -36.62 -8.59 -20.16
N PRO A 130 -37.50 -8.26 -19.20
CA PRO A 130 -38.94 -8.21 -19.47
C PRO A 130 -39.32 -7.14 -20.51
N ALA A 131 -38.48 -6.12 -20.71
CA ALA A 131 -38.70 -5.13 -21.76
C ALA A 131 -38.52 -5.70 -23.17
N ILE A 132 -37.77 -6.81 -23.31
CA ILE A 132 -37.45 -7.46 -24.58
C ILE A 132 -38.31 -8.72 -24.79
N TRP A 133 -38.50 -9.50 -23.73
CA TRP A 133 -39.14 -10.82 -23.79
C TRP A 133 -40.56 -10.85 -23.20
N GLY A 134 -41.03 -9.76 -22.59
CA GLY A 134 -42.35 -9.66 -21.97
C GLY A 134 -42.34 -9.99 -20.48
N PRO A 135 -43.48 -9.86 -19.79
CA PRO A 135 -43.57 -10.02 -18.33
C PRO A 135 -43.20 -11.43 -17.85
N ASP A 136 -43.37 -12.45 -18.70
CA ASP A 136 -43.04 -13.85 -18.41
C ASP A 136 -41.64 -14.24 -18.92
N ALA A 137 -40.69 -13.31 -18.99
CA ALA A 137 -39.36 -13.54 -19.56
C ALA A 137 -38.60 -14.72 -18.94
N ASP A 138 -38.82 -15.04 -17.67
CA ASP A 138 -38.17 -16.19 -17.02
C ASP A 138 -38.85 -17.53 -17.29
N ARG A 139 -40.07 -17.53 -17.86
CA ARG A 139 -40.80 -18.73 -18.22
C ARG A 139 -40.23 -19.33 -19.51
N PHE A 140 -40.10 -20.65 -19.53
CA PHE A 140 -39.73 -21.39 -20.73
C PHE A 140 -40.92 -21.47 -21.70
N ASP A 141 -40.80 -20.81 -22.85
CA ASP A 141 -41.80 -20.80 -23.93
C ASP A 141 -41.12 -20.77 -25.32
N PRO A 142 -41.11 -21.90 -26.07
CA PRO A 142 -40.58 -21.94 -27.43
C PRO A 142 -41.26 -20.96 -28.39
N ASP A 143 -42.51 -20.56 -28.13
CA ASP A 143 -43.24 -19.65 -29.00
C ASP A 143 -42.66 -18.22 -28.95
N HIS A 144 -41.71 -17.92 -28.06
CA HIS A 144 -40.87 -16.71 -28.12
C HIS A 144 -40.07 -16.59 -29.43
N PHE A 145 -39.86 -17.70 -30.14
CA PHE A 145 -39.11 -17.78 -31.39
C PHE A 145 -40.00 -17.97 -32.63
N MET A 146 -41.32 -17.75 -32.53
CA MET A 146 -42.19 -17.70 -33.70
C MET A 146 -41.72 -16.61 -34.68
N PRO A 147 -41.82 -16.82 -36.01
CA PRO A 147 -41.32 -15.87 -37.01
C PRO A 147 -41.83 -14.44 -36.80
N GLU A 148 -43.10 -14.29 -36.44
CA GLU A 148 -43.77 -13.01 -36.18
C GLU A 148 -43.16 -12.26 -34.99
N LYS A 149 -42.90 -12.96 -33.86
CA LYS A 149 -42.28 -12.37 -32.66
C LYS A 149 -40.81 -12.04 -32.88
N VAL A 150 -40.10 -12.88 -33.65
CA VAL A 150 -38.69 -12.62 -34.00
C VAL A 150 -38.57 -11.39 -34.89
N ALA A 151 -39.47 -11.22 -35.87
CA ALA A 151 -39.47 -10.06 -36.77
C ALA A 151 -39.68 -8.72 -36.04
N GLN A 152 -40.40 -8.73 -34.90
CA GLN A 152 -40.63 -7.55 -34.07
C GLN A 152 -39.50 -7.26 -33.08
N ARG A 153 -38.56 -8.20 -32.89
CA ARG A 153 -37.50 -8.10 -31.89
C ARG A 153 -36.21 -7.58 -32.52
N HIS A 154 -35.45 -6.78 -31.76
CA HIS A 154 -34.14 -6.32 -32.20
C HIS A 154 -33.21 -7.53 -32.49
N PRO A 155 -32.46 -7.57 -33.61
CA PRO A 155 -31.63 -8.72 -33.97
C PRO A 155 -30.56 -9.11 -32.93
N TYR A 156 -30.13 -8.16 -32.11
CA TYR A 156 -29.14 -8.38 -31.03
C TYR A 156 -29.77 -8.77 -29.68
N ALA A 157 -31.08 -8.98 -29.61
CA ALA A 157 -31.76 -9.39 -28.38
C ALA A 157 -31.51 -10.86 -28.01
N PHE A 158 -31.07 -11.68 -28.96
CA PHE A 158 -30.73 -13.09 -28.77
C PHE A 158 -29.36 -13.38 -29.39
N LEU A 159 -28.37 -13.67 -28.56
CA LEU A 159 -26.95 -13.77 -28.92
C LEU A 159 -26.28 -15.02 -28.35
N PRO A 160 -26.85 -16.23 -28.54
CA PRO A 160 -26.26 -17.46 -28.00
C PRO A 160 -24.88 -17.77 -28.58
N PHE A 161 -24.58 -17.22 -29.76
CA PHE A 161 -23.31 -17.38 -30.49
C PHE A 161 -22.57 -16.04 -30.69
N SER A 162 -22.86 -15.03 -29.85
CA SER A 162 -22.38 -13.65 -30.03
C SER A 162 -22.78 -13.05 -31.39
N ALA A 163 -22.32 -11.84 -31.71
CA ALA A 163 -22.55 -11.17 -33.00
C ALA A 163 -21.37 -10.25 -33.39
N GLY A 164 -21.40 -9.73 -34.62
CA GLY A 164 -20.36 -8.88 -35.19
C GLY A 164 -19.16 -9.65 -35.76
N SER A 165 -18.06 -8.94 -36.03
CA SER A 165 -16.84 -9.50 -36.66
C SER A 165 -16.11 -10.55 -35.81
N ARG A 166 -16.41 -10.62 -34.51
CA ARG A 166 -15.90 -11.62 -33.56
C ARG A 166 -17.05 -12.45 -32.97
N ASN A 167 -17.94 -12.94 -33.85
CA ASN A 167 -18.98 -13.91 -33.50
C ASN A 167 -18.39 -15.33 -33.41
N CYS A 168 -19.14 -16.28 -32.84
CA CYS A 168 -18.71 -17.66 -32.71
C CYS A 168 -18.55 -18.31 -34.09
N LEU A 169 -17.37 -18.86 -34.38
CA LEU A 169 -17.09 -19.56 -35.63
C LEU A 169 -18.01 -20.77 -35.84
N GLY A 170 -18.40 -21.44 -34.75
CA GLY A 170 -19.19 -22.67 -34.75
C GLY A 170 -20.70 -22.50 -34.96
N PHE A 171 -21.23 -21.27 -35.09
CA PHE A 171 -22.68 -21.05 -35.05
C PHE A 171 -23.47 -21.81 -36.14
N LYS A 172 -22.91 -21.93 -37.35
CA LYS A 172 -23.53 -22.70 -38.45
C LYS A 172 -23.41 -24.21 -38.25
N PHE A 173 -22.35 -24.64 -37.57
CA PHE A 173 -22.08 -26.04 -37.27
C PHE A 173 -22.79 -26.52 -36.00
N ALA A 174 -23.34 -25.64 -35.17
CA ALA A 174 -23.96 -26.03 -33.90
C ALA A 174 -25.40 -26.54 -34.08
N TRP A 175 -26.18 -25.96 -35.00
CA TRP A 175 -27.62 -26.27 -35.12
C TRP A 175 -27.90 -27.65 -35.73
N TYR A 176 -27.15 -28.06 -36.75
CA TYR A 176 -27.39 -29.35 -37.41
C TYR A 176 -27.10 -30.55 -36.48
N PRO A 177 -25.93 -30.64 -35.81
CA PRO A 177 -25.64 -31.75 -34.92
C PRO A 177 -26.62 -31.83 -33.74
N VAL A 178 -27.03 -30.69 -33.16
CA VAL A 178 -28.03 -30.68 -32.09
C VAL A 178 -29.36 -31.26 -32.59
N LYS A 179 -29.86 -30.82 -33.76
CA LYS A 179 -31.11 -31.35 -34.34
C LYS A 179 -31.00 -32.84 -34.67
N ILE A 180 -29.89 -33.30 -35.24
CA ILE A 180 -29.66 -34.71 -35.57
C ILE A 180 -29.66 -35.56 -34.29
N VAL A 181 -28.88 -35.17 -33.28
CA VAL A 181 -28.81 -35.87 -31.99
C VAL A 181 -30.20 -35.93 -31.35
N LEU A 182 -30.96 -34.83 -31.36
CA LEU A 182 -32.31 -34.82 -30.81
C LEU A 182 -33.28 -35.70 -31.59
N ALA A 183 -33.21 -35.71 -32.92
CA ALA A 183 -34.04 -36.59 -33.74
C ALA A 183 -33.81 -38.06 -33.38
N HIS A 184 -32.55 -38.48 -33.21
CA HIS A 184 -32.27 -39.85 -32.76
C HIS A 184 -32.75 -40.10 -31.32
N LEU A 185 -32.47 -39.19 -30.38
CA LEU A 185 -32.83 -39.38 -28.98
C LEU A 185 -34.35 -39.44 -28.75
N ILE A 186 -35.11 -38.54 -29.36
CA ILE A 186 -36.55 -38.40 -29.11
C ILE A 186 -37.38 -39.48 -29.80
N ARG A 187 -36.89 -40.06 -30.90
CA ARG A 187 -37.53 -41.22 -31.53
C ARG A 187 -37.47 -42.46 -30.64
N SER A 188 -36.32 -42.67 -29.98
CA SER A 188 -36.06 -43.88 -29.21
C SER A 188 -36.38 -43.75 -27.71
N TYR A 189 -36.41 -42.54 -27.16
CA TYR A 189 -36.53 -42.32 -25.71
C TYR A 189 -37.51 -41.20 -25.36
N ARG A 190 -38.22 -41.41 -24.25
CA ARG A 190 -39.03 -40.38 -23.60
C ARG A 190 -38.36 -39.95 -22.30
N PHE A 191 -38.01 -38.68 -22.20
CA PHE A 191 -37.32 -38.12 -21.04
C PHE A 191 -38.30 -37.68 -19.95
N ARG A 192 -37.97 -37.94 -18.70
CA ARG A 192 -38.73 -37.52 -17.50
C ARG A 192 -37.78 -37.12 -16.39
N THR A 193 -38.18 -36.15 -15.58
CA THR A 193 -37.42 -35.72 -14.40
C THR A 193 -38.37 -35.33 -13.26
N SER A 194 -37.91 -35.43 -12.02
CA SER A 194 -38.59 -34.87 -10.85
C SER A 194 -38.18 -33.43 -10.54
N LEU A 195 -37.13 -32.93 -11.21
CA LEU A 195 -36.62 -31.57 -11.03
C LEU A 195 -37.60 -30.55 -11.63
N LYS A 196 -37.74 -29.41 -10.98
CA LYS A 196 -38.46 -28.23 -11.46
C LYS A 196 -37.48 -27.11 -11.80
N MET A 197 -37.94 -26.09 -12.53
CA MET A 197 -37.11 -24.92 -12.84
C MET A 197 -36.58 -24.23 -11.57
N ASP A 198 -37.35 -24.19 -10.49
CA ASP A 198 -36.95 -23.59 -9.22
C ASP A 198 -35.84 -24.38 -8.49
N ASP A 199 -35.62 -25.66 -8.82
CA ASP A 199 -34.58 -26.49 -8.23
C ASP A 199 -33.19 -26.21 -8.85
N LEU A 200 -33.13 -25.44 -9.95
CA LEU A 200 -31.90 -25.21 -10.70
C LEU A 200 -31.06 -24.08 -10.06
N VAL A 201 -29.97 -24.45 -9.38
CA VAL A 201 -28.99 -23.51 -8.84
C VAL A 201 -27.82 -23.31 -9.81
N LEU A 202 -27.67 -22.11 -10.34
CA LEU A 202 -26.55 -21.74 -11.23
C LEU A 202 -25.29 -21.41 -10.40
N LEU A 203 -24.43 -22.41 -10.16
CA LEU A 203 -23.15 -22.24 -9.46
C LEU A 203 -22.04 -21.76 -10.41
N ASN A 204 -21.50 -20.56 -10.18
CA ASN A 204 -20.36 -20.04 -10.94
C ASN A 204 -19.02 -20.51 -10.34
N TRP A 205 -18.61 -21.73 -10.68
CA TRP A 205 -17.34 -22.32 -10.24
C TRP A 205 -16.09 -21.57 -10.74
N SER A 206 -16.19 -20.87 -11.87
CA SER A 206 -15.04 -20.18 -12.49
C SER A 206 -14.44 -19.10 -11.58
N ILE A 207 -15.29 -18.34 -10.87
CA ILE A 207 -14.82 -17.30 -9.94
C ILE A 207 -14.11 -17.93 -8.73
N ILE A 208 -14.61 -19.05 -8.22
CA ILE A 208 -14.03 -19.74 -7.07
C ILE A 208 -12.67 -20.34 -7.43
N ILE A 209 -12.58 -21.03 -8.57
CA ILE A 209 -11.33 -21.63 -9.06
C ILE A 209 -10.29 -20.56 -9.33
N LEU A 210 -10.66 -19.44 -9.98
CA LEU A 210 -9.74 -18.32 -10.22
C LEU A 210 -9.23 -17.72 -8.91
N LYS A 211 -10.09 -17.57 -7.89
CA LYS A 211 -9.68 -17.07 -6.57
C LYS A 211 -8.75 -18.05 -5.85
N ILE A 212 -9.00 -19.36 -5.92
CA ILE A 212 -8.12 -20.39 -5.35
C ILE A 212 -6.77 -20.38 -6.06
N ALA A 213 -6.75 -20.39 -7.39
CA ALA A 213 -5.53 -20.36 -8.20
C ALA A 213 -4.70 -19.09 -7.93
N GLN A 214 -5.34 -17.93 -7.83
CA GLN A 214 -4.69 -16.68 -7.42
C GLN A 214 -4.12 -16.76 -5.99
N GLY A 215 -4.86 -17.36 -5.05
CA GLY A 215 -4.40 -17.63 -3.69
C GLY A 215 -3.15 -18.52 -3.65
N CYS A 216 -3.21 -19.68 -4.31
CA CYS A 216 -2.08 -20.62 -4.42
C CYS A 216 -0.86 -19.97 -5.08
N ARG A 217 -1.05 -19.22 -6.18
CA ARG A 217 0.03 -18.48 -6.86
C ARG A 217 0.65 -17.43 -5.94
N SER A 218 -0.16 -16.72 -5.16
CA SER A 218 0.29 -15.72 -4.19
C SER A 218 1.09 -16.35 -3.04
N LEU A 219 0.61 -17.46 -2.47
CA LEU A 219 1.31 -18.24 -1.45
C LEU A 219 2.64 -18.78 -1.99
N TRP A 220 2.66 -19.33 -3.19
CA TRP A 220 3.87 -19.85 -3.83
C TRP A 220 4.91 -18.77 -4.11
N ARG A 221 4.48 -17.60 -4.60
CA ARG A 221 5.34 -16.44 -4.85
C ARG A 221 5.96 -15.91 -3.54
N ASN A 222 5.19 -15.94 -2.46
CA ASN A 222 5.60 -15.41 -1.16
C ASN A 222 6.18 -16.46 -0.21
N ARG A 223 6.38 -17.71 -0.65
CA ARG A 223 6.84 -18.83 0.19
C ARG A 223 8.11 -18.53 0.99
N ARG A 224 9.07 -17.83 0.38
CA ARG A 224 10.33 -17.44 1.03
C ARG A 224 10.09 -16.52 2.22
N PHE A 225 9.22 -15.53 2.06
CA PHE A 225 8.84 -14.61 3.14
C PHE A 225 8.05 -15.34 4.22
N LEU A 226 7.14 -16.25 3.86
CA LEU A 226 6.36 -17.04 4.81
C LEU A 226 7.25 -17.95 5.67
N LEU A 227 8.23 -18.63 5.05
CA LEU A 227 9.20 -19.47 5.75
C LEU A 227 10.09 -18.66 6.68
N ALA A 228 10.65 -17.53 6.23
CA ALA A 228 11.46 -16.67 7.08
C ALA A 228 10.63 -16.09 8.24
N ALA A 229 9.42 -15.60 7.94
CA ALA A 229 8.49 -15.09 8.94
C ALA A 229 8.11 -16.17 9.96
N SER A 230 7.94 -17.44 9.58
CA SER A 230 7.61 -18.51 10.54
C SER A 230 8.58 -18.63 11.72
N ARG A 231 9.83 -18.20 11.54
CA ARG A 231 10.91 -18.23 12.55
C ARG A 231 10.97 -16.98 13.42
N ILE A 232 10.19 -15.95 13.11
CA ILE A 232 10.16 -14.68 13.84
C ILE A 232 8.85 -14.62 14.65
N PRO A 233 8.89 -14.35 15.97
CA PRO A 233 7.69 -14.21 16.79
C PRO A 233 6.89 -12.98 16.36
N GLY A 234 5.58 -12.99 16.56
CA GLY A 234 4.70 -11.86 16.24
C GLY A 234 3.25 -12.29 16.04
N PRO A 235 2.33 -11.32 15.91
CA PRO A 235 0.91 -11.60 15.75
C PRO A 235 0.64 -12.53 14.55
N PRO A 236 -0.35 -13.43 14.66
CA PRO A 236 -0.79 -14.24 13.53
C PRO A 236 -1.37 -13.31 12.47
N GLY A 237 -0.86 -13.41 11.24
CA GLY A 237 -1.40 -12.71 10.08
C GLY A 237 -2.07 -13.71 9.15
N PHE A 238 -3.25 -13.37 8.63
CA PHE A 238 -3.78 -14.11 7.48
C PHE A 238 -2.81 -13.91 6.30
N PRO A 239 -2.28 -14.97 5.68
CA PRO A 239 -1.35 -14.84 4.56
C PRO A 239 -1.92 -14.01 3.40
N PRO A 240 -1.10 -13.63 2.41
CA PRO A 240 -0.61 -12.28 2.08
C PRO A 240 -1.67 -11.27 1.57
N LEU A 241 -2.96 -11.57 1.60
CA LEU A 241 -4.01 -10.70 1.05
C LEU A 241 -4.45 -9.61 2.03
N ILE A 242 -4.61 -9.95 3.31
CA ILE A 242 -5.11 -9.02 4.34
C ILE A 242 -4.04 -8.78 5.42
N GLY A 243 -3.23 -9.79 5.78
CA GLY A 243 -2.22 -9.67 6.83
C GLY A 243 -2.86 -9.25 8.15
N GLY A 244 -2.35 -8.15 8.74
CA GLY A 244 -2.93 -7.44 9.87
C GLY A 244 -3.63 -6.12 9.49
N ILE A 245 -3.91 -5.84 8.20
CA ILE A 245 -4.51 -4.55 7.78
C ILE A 245 -5.81 -4.23 8.52
N TYR A 246 -6.61 -5.24 8.86
CA TYR A 246 -7.84 -5.07 9.64
C TYR A 246 -7.60 -4.43 11.01
N GLN A 247 -6.41 -4.61 11.62
CA GLN A 247 -6.04 -3.99 12.90
C GLN A 247 -5.77 -2.49 12.78
N PHE A 248 -5.69 -2.00 11.55
CA PHE A 248 -5.39 -0.62 11.18
C PHE A 248 -6.57 0.08 10.46
N TYR A 249 -7.67 -0.64 10.21
CA TYR A 249 -8.86 -0.06 9.57
C TYR A 249 -9.56 0.93 10.50
N GLY A 250 -9.84 2.14 10.01
CA GLY A 250 -10.49 3.20 10.78
C GLY A 250 -9.61 3.93 11.80
N LYS A 251 -8.31 3.57 11.88
CA LYS A 251 -7.34 4.24 12.76
C LYS A 251 -6.72 5.46 12.09
N THR A 252 -6.57 6.53 12.85
CA THR A 252 -5.77 7.71 12.50
C THR A 252 -4.28 7.36 12.42
N ASP A 253 -3.47 8.21 11.78
CA ASP A 253 -2.02 8.03 11.69
C ASP A 253 -1.35 7.87 13.07
N VAL A 254 -1.88 8.56 14.08
CA VAL A 254 -1.42 8.48 15.47
C VAL A 254 -1.77 7.14 16.08
N GLU A 255 -3.00 6.65 15.92
CA GLU A 255 -3.42 5.34 16.42
C GLU A 255 -2.70 4.17 15.71
N LEU A 256 -2.33 4.35 14.44
CA LEU A 256 -1.50 3.40 13.70
C LEU A 256 -0.09 3.31 14.27
N ALA A 257 0.51 4.45 14.59
CA ALA A 257 1.80 4.52 15.26
C ALA A 257 1.79 3.88 16.64
N THR A 258 0.76 4.17 17.44
CA THR A 258 0.57 3.59 18.77
C THR A 258 0.36 2.09 18.68
N ALA A 259 -0.44 1.60 17.71
CA ALA A 259 -0.62 0.17 17.50
C ALA A 259 0.69 -0.55 17.13
N LEU A 260 1.57 0.09 16.35
CA LEU A 260 2.91 -0.45 16.05
C LEU A 260 3.80 -0.48 17.29
N LEU A 261 3.73 0.55 18.14
CA LEU A 261 4.42 0.58 19.43
C LEU A 261 3.90 -0.53 20.36
N ASP A 262 2.59 -0.73 20.45
CA ASP A 262 1.97 -1.80 21.26
C ASP A 262 2.42 -3.20 20.83
N ILE A 263 2.42 -3.48 19.52
CA ILE A 263 2.91 -4.76 18.98
C ILE A 263 4.37 -4.95 19.39
N SER A 264 5.18 -3.90 19.28
CA SER A 264 6.58 -4.00 19.67
C SER A 264 6.75 -4.24 21.17
N GLN A 265 5.87 -3.74 22.04
CA GLN A 265 5.95 -3.96 23.49
C GLN A 265 5.54 -5.37 23.91
N ARG A 266 4.57 -5.99 23.22
CA ARG A 266 4.04 -7.32 23.57
C ARG A 266 4.97 -8.49 23.22
N TYR A 267 5.84 -8.31 22.22
CA TYR A 267 6.70 -9.38 21.70
C TYR A 267 8.18 -9.02 21.83
N THR A 268 9.01 -10.04 22.08
CA THR A 268 10.46 -9.89 22.14
C THR A 268 11.04 -9.70 20.74
N SER A 269 11.89 -8.68 20.55
CA SER A 269 12.60 -8.45 19.28
C SER A 269 13.54 -9.59 18.91
N PRO A 270 13.63 -9.96 17.62
CA PRO A 270 12.93 -9.37 16.48
C PRO A 270 11.46 -9.82 16.37
N VAL A 271 10.56 -8.92 15.97
CA VAL A 271 9.11 -9.18 15.87
C VAL A 271 8.64 -9.05 14.42
N LYS A 272 7.81 -9.97 13.92
CA LYS A 272 7.17 -9.83 12.59
C LYS A 272 5.78 -9.22 12.69
N PHE A 273 5.38 -8.52 11.64
CA PHE A 273 3.97 -8.29 11.33
C PHE A 273 3.77 -8.14 9.82
N TRP A 274 2.55 -8.38 9.34
CA TRP A 274 2.22 -8.31 7.92
C TRP A 274 1.31 -7.12 7.64
N LEU A 275 1.71 -6.26 6.71
CA LEU A 275 0.86 -5.20 6.16
C LEU A 275 0.48 -5.57 4.72
N GLY A 276 -0.66 -6.26 4.56
CA GLY A 276 -1.02 -6.91 3.31
C GLY A 276 0.08 -7.91 2.89
N PRO A 277 0.72 -7.74 1.71
CA PRO A 277 1.81 -8.62 1.26
C PRO A 277 3.19 -8.22 1.82
N LEU A 278 3.30 -7.10 2.54
CA LEU A 278 4.58 -6.59 3.02
C LEU A 278 4.94 -7.22 4.37
N LEU A 279 6.05 -7.96 4.40
CA LEU A 279 6.64 -8.46 5.65
C LEU A 279 7.42 -7.33 6.33
N MET A 280 6.97 -6.96 7.53
CA MET A 280 7.62 -5.99 8.39
C MET A 280 8.30 -6.73 9.55
N VAL A 281 9.56 -6.41 9.83
CA VAL A 281 10.36 -6.98 10.92
C VAL A 281 10.81 -5.83 11.82
N VAL A 282 10.28 -5.76 13.03
CA VAL A 282 10.67 -4.80 14.05
C VAL A 282 11.91 -5.30 14.78
N VAL A 283 12.92 -4.44 14.90
CA VAL A 283 14.19 -4.74 15.55
C VAL A 283 14.51 -3.62 16.54
N ASP A 284 14.72 -3.97 17.81
CA ASP A 284 15.12 -3.02 18.87
C ASP A 284 16.32 -3.48 19.70
N ARG A 285 16.90 -4.65 19.42
CA ARG A 285 18.12 -5.11 20.09
C ARG A 285 19.34 -4.36 19.57
N PRO A 286 20.17 -3.73 20.42
CA PRO A 286 21.30 -2.92 19.99
C PRO A 286 22.32 -3.65 19.10
N GLU A 287 22.51 -4.96 19.31
CA GLU A 287 23.38 -5.80 18.48
C GLU A 287 22.83 -5.96 17.06
N ASP A 288 21.52 -6.20 16.94
CA ASP A 288 20.85 -6.33 15.65
C ASP A 288 20.76 -4.97 14.93
N LEU A 289 20.56 -3.88 15.68
CA LEU A 289 20.59 -2.52 15.13
C LEU A 289 21.96 -2.18 14.54
N LYS A 290 23.05 -2.57 15.20
CA LYS A 290 24.41 -2.43 14.68
C LYS A 290 24.58 -3.16 13.35
N ILE A 291 24.03 -4.36 13.20
CA ILE A 291 24.06 -5.11 11.93
C ILE A 291 23.25 -4.37 10.86
N VAL A 292 21.98 -4.06 11.15
CA VAL A 292 21.06 -3.44 10.18
C VAL A 292 21.57 -2.10 9.69
N LEU A 293 22.00 -1.21 10.59
CA LEU A 293 22.36 0.17 10.24
C LEU A 293 23.73 0.29 9.53
N ASN A 294 24.58 -0.73 9.61
CA ASN A 294 25.85 -0.79 8.87
C ASN A 294 25.81 -1.70 7.63
N SER A 295 24.70 -2.41 7.40
CA SER A 295 24.57 -3.31 6.26
C SER A 295 24.36 -2.54 4.95
N GLN A 296 25.12 -2.92 3.91
CA GLN A 296 24.92 -2.46 2.53
C GLN A 296 23.57 -2.89 1.94
N HIS A 297 22.91 -3.88 2.57
CA HIS A 297 21.60 -4.38 2.17
C HIS A 297 20.44 -3.61 2.81
N CYS A 298 20.70 -2.75 3.80
CA CYS A 298 19.66 -1.98 4.51
C CYS A 298 19.81 -0.48 4.27
N LEU A 299 20.33 -0.07 3.11
CA LEU A 299 20.46 1.34 2.76
C LEU A 299 19.15 1.93 2.23
N ASP A 300 18.32 1.15 1.57
CA ASP A 300 17.07 1.63 0.96
C ASP A 300 16.00 1.93 2.01
N LYS A 301 15.16 2.93 1.73
CA LYS A 301 13.96 3.24 2.51
C LYS A 301 12.78 2.39 2.00
N VAL A 302 11.78 2.18 2.85
CA VAL A 302 10.57 1.43 2.49
C VAL A 302 9.68 2.21 1.53
N ASP A 303 8.89 1.52 0.70
CA ASP A 303 8.10 2.13 -0.39
C ASP A 303 7.09 3.23 0.04
N PRO A 304 6.50 3.26 1.26
CA PRO A 304 5.68 4.39 1.70
C PRO A 304 6.36 5.76 1.61
N TYR A 305 7.70 5.83 1.68
CA TYR A 305 8.44 7.08 1.50
C TYR A 305 8.40 7.62 0.06
N ARG A 306 8.03 6.79 -0.94
CA ARG A 306 7.78 7.24 -2.33
C ARG A 306 6.51 8.09 -2.47
N PHE A 307 5.56 7.98 -1.53
CA PHE A 307 4.34 8.77 -1.52
C PHE A 307 4.63 10.28 -1.41
N PHE A 308 5.69 10.67 -0.68
CA PHE A 308 6.09 12.06 -0.50
C PHE A 308 6.83 12.67 -1.71
N ARG A 309 6.99 11.95 -2.83
CA ARG A 309 7.66 12.42 -4.08
C ARG A 309 9.05 13.06 -3.90
N VAL A 310 9.75 12.76 -2.81
CA VAL A 310 11.14 13.17 -2.52
C VAL A 310 12.16 12.08 -2.88
N ASP A 311 11.79 11.19 -3.81
CA ASP A 311 12.52 9.97 -4.20
C ASP A 311 13.86 10.23 -4.91
N ARG A 312 14.16 11.47 -5.29
CA ARG A 312 15.44 11.90 -5.86
C ARG A 312 16.37 12.57 -4.85
N GLY A 313 15.87 13.00 -3.69
CA GLY A 313 16.64 13.72 -2.67
C GLY A 313 17.43 12.81 -1.73
N LEU A 314 18.38 13.36 -0.98
CA LEU A 314 19.26 12.61 -0.04
C LEU A 314 18.46 11.78 0.99
N PHE A 315 17.26 12.22 1.35
CA PHE A 315 16.40 11.56 2.32
C PHE A 315 15.88 10.19 1.87
N ALA A 316 15.27 10.12 0.68
CA ALA A 316 14.56 8.92 0.19
C ALA A 316 15.20 8.26 -1.05
N ALA A 317 16.28 8.82 -1.60
CA ALA A 317 16.94 8.28 -2.79
C ALA A 317 17.32 6.79 -2.62
N PRO A 318 17.19 5.97 -3.69
CA PRO A 318 17.72 4.61 -3.73
C PRO A 318 19.21 4.58 -3.48
N LYS A 319 19.73 3.46 -2.95
CA LYS A 319 21.11 3.26 -2.51
C LYS A 319 22.17 3.87 -3.42
N GLU A 320 22.13 3.58 -4.72
CA GLU A 320 23.18 4.03 -5.65
C GLU A 320 23.15 5.54 -5.88
N LEU A 321 21.96 6.13 -6.01
CA LEU A 321 21.80 7.57 -6.12
C LEU A 321 22.18 8.28 -4.81
N TRP A 322 21.73 7.72 -3.68
CA TRP A 322 22.05 8.23 -2.36
C TRP A 322 23.56 8.24 -2.09
N LYS A 323 24.30 7.17 -2.46
CA LYS A 323 25.76 7.11 -2.30
C LYS A 323 26.46 8.26 -3.04
N ARG A 324 26.02 8.53 -4.28
CA ARG A 324 26.56 9.65 -5.09
C ARG A 324 26.26 10.99 -4.43
N HIS A 325 25.00 11.26 -4.11
CA HIS A 325 24.59 12.52 -3.48
C HIS A 325 25.30 12.73 -2.13
N ARG A 326 25.37 11.69 -1.30
CA ARG A 326 26.05 11.78 0.00
C ARG A 326 27.53 12.06 -0.16
N LYS A 327 28.22 11.41 -1.10
CA LYS A 327 29.65 11.67 -1.35
C LYS A 327 29.90 13.13 -1.77
N VAL A 328 29.02 13.71 -2.58
CA VAL A 328 29.13 15.10 -3.05
C VAL A 328 28.81 16.10 -1.93
N LEU A 329 27.77 15.84 -1.12
CA LEU A 329 27.30 16.77 -0.10
C LEU A 329 28.08 16.72 1.22
N MET A 330 28.71 15.58 1.56
CA MET A 330 29.35 15.40 2.87
C MET A 330 30.41 16.47 3.20
N PRO A 331 31.25 16.95 2.26
CA PRO A 331 32.17 18.06 2.51
C PRO A 331 31.51 19.35 3.00
N ALA A 332 30.28 19.67 2.55
CA ALA A 332 29.53 20.86 2.99
C ALA A 332 29.07 20.77 4.46
N PHE A 333 29.04 19.57 5.04
CA PHE A 333 28.75 19.33 6.45
C PHE A 333 30.01 18.96 7.25
N GLY A 334 31.19 19.20 6.68
CA GLY A 334 32.47 18.96 7.32
C GLY A 334 32.76 19.97 8.45
N PRO A 335 33.60 19.61 9.45
CA PRO A 335 33.90 20.44 10.61
C PRO A 335 34.13 21.92 10.34
N LYS A 336 35.06 22.24 9.43
CA LYS A 336 35.46 23.61 9.09
C LYS A 336 34.31 24.44 8.50
N VAL A 337 33.47 23.82 7.68
CA VAL A 337 32.34 24.51 7.04
C VAL A 337 31.26 24.79 8.07
N VAL A 338 30.93 23.80 8.91
CA VAL A 338 29.89 23.98 9.95
C VAL A 338 30.33 25.02 10.98
N ASP A 339 31.60 25.01 11.41
CA ASP A 339 32.15 26.01 12.34
C ASP A 339 32.09 27.44 11.77
N GLY A 340 32.13 27.59 10.44
CA GLY A 340 31.93 28.87 9.76
C GLY A 340 30.53 29.48 9.93
N PHE A 341 29.52 28.70 10.31
CA PHE A 341 28.15 29.20 10.56
C PHE A 341 27.93 29.72 11.99
N LEU A 342 28.91 29.60 12.90
CA LEU A 342 28.77 30.09 14.27
C LEU A 342 28.36 31.59 14.37
N PRO A 343 28.90 32.50 13.54
CA PRO A 343 28.42 33.89 13.48
C PRO A 343 26.95 34.00 13.07
N THR A 344 26.52 33.24 12.06
CA THR A 344 25.13 33.19 11.60
C THR A 344 24.19 32.67 12.70
N PHE A 345 24.59 31.63 13.43
CA PHE A 345 23.83 31.11 14.57
C PHE A 345 23.72 32.14 15.68
N ALA A 346 24.79 32.87 15.99
CA ALA A 346 24.76 33.93 16.98
C ALA A 346 23.84 35.09 16.56
N LYS A 347 23.94 35.53 15.31
CA LYS A 347 23.09 36.57 14.73
C LYS A 347 21.60 36.20 14.79
N THR A 348 21.25 34.99 14.35
CA THR A 348 19.86 34.52 14.31
C THR A 348 19.28 34.32 15.71
N SER A 349 20.04 33.71 16.64
CA SER A 349 19.59 33.51 18.03
C SER A 349 19.45 34.84 18.80
N ARG A 350 20.29 35.85 18.57
CA ARG A 350 20.09 37.20 19.12
C ARG A 350 18.85 37.88 18.54
N SER A 351 18.60 37.69 17.24
CA SER A 351 17.38 38.18 16.58
C SER A 351 16.13 37.55 17.21
N LEU A 352 16.15 36.23 17.44
CA LEU A 352 15.11 35.53 18.19
C LEU A 352 14.92 36.12 19.59
N CYS A 353 16.02 36.37 20.34
CA CYS A 353 15.92 36.99 21.65
C CYS A 353 15.22 38.37 21.61
N ARG A 354 15.50 39.20 20.59
CA ARG A 354 14.83 40.51 20.40
C ARG A 354 13.35 40.35 20.03
N GLU A 355 13.00 39.35 19.22
CA GLU A 355 11.61 39.05 18.90
C GLU A 355 10.83 38.62 20.15
N LEU A 356 11.46 37.87 21.07
CA LEU A 356 10.87 37.43 22.34
C LEU A 356 10.60 38.58 23.33
N GLU A 357 11.31 39.72 23.23
CA GLU A 357 11.05 40.87 24.13
C GLU A 357 9.61 41.39 24.02
N ARG A 358 8.98 41.22 22.86
CA ARG A 358 7.60 41.64 22.61
C ARG A 358 6.56 40.87 23.42
N PHE A 359 6.93 39.69 23.92
CA PHE A 359 6.05 38.81 24.70
C PHE A 359 6.24 38.97 26.21
N LEU A 360 7.26 39.71 26.67
CA LEU A 360 7.46 40.00 28.10
C LEU A 360 6.24 40.65 28.77
N PRO A 361 5.51 41.60 28.14
CA PRO A 361 4.32 42.20 28.76
C PRO A 361 3.14 41.23 28.87
N ALA A 362 2.98 40.34 27.88
CA ALA A 362 1.91 39.34 27.85
C ALA A 362 2.22 38.15 28.77
N GLY A 363 3.50 37.95 29.10
CA GLY A 363 3.98 36.86 29.93
C GLY A 363 4.07 35.52 29.20
N GLU A 364 3.34 35.30 28.10
CA GLU A 364 3.24 34.00 27.41
C GLU A 364 3.69 34.04 25.94
N VAL A 365 4.34 32.97 25.49
CA VAL A 365 4.82 32.82 24.11
C VAL A 365 4.69 31.38 23.62
N ASN A 366 4.19 31.19 22.40
CA ASN A 366 4.32 29.92 21.69
C ASN A 366 5.76 29.78 21.17
N ILE A 367 6.60 29.06 21.92
CA ILE A 367 8.04 29.01 21.63
C ILE A 367 8.35 28.22 20.35
N GLN A 368 7.52 27.23 20.01
CA GLN A 368 7.68 26.38 18.82
C GLN A 368 7.74 27.24 17.56
N TYR A 369 6.75 28.11 17.37
CA TYR A 369 6.65 28.98 16.19
C TYR A 369 7.85 29.94 16.08
N GLN A 370 8.28 30.54 17.21
CA GLN A 370 9.39 31.50 17.21
C GLN A 370 10.72 30.81 16.86
N VAL A 371 10.93 29.61 17.41
CA VAL A 371 12.13 28.83 17.17
C VAL A 371 12.17 28.27 15.73
N GLU A 372 11.03 27.84 15.17
CA GLU A 372 10.92 27.43 13.75
C GLU A 372 11.35 28.55 12.81
N LYS A 373 10.86 29.77 13.05
CA LYS A 373 11.24 30.96 12.29
C LYS A 373 12.74 31.26 12.39
N CYS A 374 13.34 31.08 13.57
CA CYS A 374 14.78 31.24 13.77
C CYS A 374 15.60 30.20 13.01
N ALA A 375 15.22 28.92 13.10
CA ALA A 375 15.90 27.84 12.42
C ALA A 375 15.83 27.98 10.90
N LEU A 376 14.67 28.38 10.36
CA LEU A 376 14.50 28.65 8.93
C LEU A 376 15.41 29.80 8.46
N LYS A 377 15.42 30.93 9.18
CA LYS A 377 16.32 32.07 8.88
C LYS A 377 17.80 31.66 8.89
N SER A 378 18.20 30.76 9.78
CA SER A 378 19.57 30.28 9.90
C SER A 378 20.03 29.41 8.74
N ILE A 379 19.10 28.69 8.10
CA ILE A 379 19.42 27.82 6.95
C ILE A 379 19.30 28.61 5.63
N CYS A 380 18.36 29.55 5.54
CA CYS A 380 18.12 30.36 4.34
C CYS A 380 19.03 31.60 4.21
N ASP A 381 20.09 31.73 5.01
CA ASP A 381 21.04 32.84 4.88
C ASP A 381 21.74 32.75 3.50
N PRO A 382 21.74 33.81 2.66
CA PRO A 382 22.30 33.77 1.31
C PRO A 382 23.76 33.29 1.21
N GLU A 383 24.56 33.48 2.27
CA GLU A 383 25.94 32.96 2.34
C GLU A 383 25.99 31.41 2.43
N ALA A 384 24.87 30.76 2.75
CA ALA A 384 24.73 29.30 2.95
C ALA A 384 24.22 28.52 1.72
N ILE A 385 23.87 29.20 0.61
CA ILE A 385 23.00 28.64 -0.45
C ILE A 385 23.80 28.16 -1.68
N GLN A 386 23.68 26.86 -2.01
CA GLN A 386 24.07 26.27 -3.32
C GLN A 386 23.10 25.13 -3.73
N ASP A 387 22.90 24.89 -5.04
CA ASP A 387 21.90 24.11 -5.82
C ASP A 387 21.24 22.78 -5.33
N HIS A 388 21.30 22.38 -4.05
CA HIS A 388 20.69 21.13 -3.54
C HIS A 388 19.80 21.32 -2.27
N LEU A 389 19.21 22.51 -2.11
CA LEU A 389 18.72 23.02 -0.83
C LEU A 389 17.37 22.51 -0.33
N GLU A 390 16.41 22.19 -1.19
CA GLU A 390 15.03 21.95 -0.73
C GLU A 390 14.94 20.82 0.32
N THR A 391 15.67 19.72 0.12
CA THR A 391 15.71 18.61 1.08
C THR A 391 16.49 18.97 2.36
N ILE A 392 17.53 19.81 2.26
CA ILE A 392 18.36 20.23 3.41
C ILE A 392 17.63 21.24 4.28
N ILE A 393 16.96 22.22 3.66
CA ILE A 393 16.13 23.24 4.32
C ILE A 393 14.98 22.57 5.05
N PHE A 394 14.22 21.72 4.35
CA PHE A 394 13.08 21.01 4.94
C PHE A 394 13.51 20.09 6.10
N ALA A 395 14.56 19.28 5.91
CA ALA A 395 14.98 18.34 6.94
C ALA A 395 15.71 18.99 8.13
N GLY A 396 16.41 20.11 7.93
CA GLY A 396 17.25 20.75 8.95
C GLY A 396 16.51 21.75 9.84
N SER A 397 15.55 22.51 9.28
CA SER A 397 14.88 23.61 10.00
C SER A 397 13.89 23.08 11.04
N GLU A 398 12.92 22.29 10.59
CA GLU A 398 11.81 21.84 11.41
C GLU A 398 12.25 20.88 12.54
N THR A 399 13.20 19.99 12.25
CA THR A 399 13.70 19.01 13.23
C THR A 399 14.49 19.67 14.37
N THR A 400 15.39 20.59 14.01
CA THR A 400 16.19 21.33 14.99
C THR A 400 15.31 22.27 15.81
N ALA A 401 14.36 22.93 15.15
CA ALA A 401 13.44 23.84 15.83
C ALA A 401 12.57 23.12 16.87
N THR A 402 11.97 21.99 16.48
CA THR A 402 11.13 21.18 17.38
C THR A 402 11.94 20.64 18.55
N THR A 403 13.18 20.20 18.32
CA THR A 403 14.06 19.72 19.40
C THR A 403 14.38 20.85 20.39
N LEU A 404 14.73 22.04 19.88
CA LEU A 404 15.05 23.19 20.73
C LEU A 404 13.84 23.68 21.52
N ALA A 405 12.68 23.81 20.88
CA ALA A 405 11.44 24.18 21.54
C ALA A 405 11.02 23.16 22.62
N THR A 406 11.14 21.87 22.33
CA THR A 406 10.88 20.80 23.32
C THR A 406 11.90 20.87 24.46
N THR A 407 13.17 21.19 24.18
CA THR A 407 14.19 21.36 25.23
C THR A 407 13.84 22.52 26.15
N LEU A 408 13.39 23.66 25.61
CA LEU A 408 12.94 24.80 26.40
C LEU A 408 11.71 24.48 27.25
N LEU A 409 10.77 23.69 26.72
CA LEU A 409 9.63 23.19 27.50
C LEU A 409 10.09 22.28 28.64
N MET A 410 10.99 21.33 28.38
CA MET A 410 11.52 20.45 29.43
C MET A 410 12.28 21.22 30.51
N LEU A 411 13.01 22.26 30.14
CA LEU A 411 13.64 23.17 31.10
C LEU A 411 12.63 24.05 31.85
N ALA A 412 11.52 24.42 31.23
CA ALA A 412 10.46 25.17 31.90
C ALA A 412 9.71 24.33 32.95
N ILE A 413 9.56 23.02 32.67
CA ILE A 413 9.02 22.02 33.60
C ILE A 413 10.02 21.76 34.74
N ASN A 414 11.31 21.57 34.42
CA ASN A 414 12.36 21.22 35.37
C ASN A 414 13.23 22.44 35.73
N ARG A 415 12.71 23.30 36.62
CA ARG A 415 13.33 24.61 36.96
C ARG A 415 14.72 24.49 37.59
N ASP A 416 14.95 23.44 38.37
CA ASP A 416 16.25 23.15 38.98
C ASP A 416 17.32 22.81 37.92
N VAL A 417 16.94 22.02 36.90
CA VAL A 417 17.80 21.71 35.75
C VAL A 417 18.08 22.97 34.93
N GLN A 418 17.07 23.82 34.72
CA GLN A 418 17.26 25.10 34.02
C GLN A 418 18.29 26.00 34.73
N GLU A 419 18.27 26.04 36.06
CA GLU A 419 19.23 26.83 36.82
C GLU A 419 20.65 26.27 36.75
N LYS A 420 20.81 24.93 36.77
CA LYS A 420 22.12 24.29 36.54
C LYS A 420 22.67 24.60 35.14
N VAL A 421 21.82 24.58 34.11
CA VAL A 421 22.21 24.99 32.75
C VAL A 421 22.62 26.47 32.71
N PHE A 422 21.87 27.36 33.37
CA PHE A 422 22.24 28.77 33.46
C PHE A 422 23.60 28.97 34.16
N GLN A 423 23.85 28.27 35.27
CA GLN A 423 25.13 28.32 35.98
C GLN A 423 26.29 27.86 35.09
N GLU A 424 26.13 26.76 34.35
CA GLU A 424 27.13 26.31 33.37
C GLU A 424 27.38 27.37 32.30
N ILE A 425 26.31 27.90 31.68
CA ILE A 425 26.41 28.95 30.66
C ILE A 425 27.14 30.18 31.21
N SER A 426 26.82 30.59 32.44
CA SER A 426 27.43 31.77 33.06
C SER A 426 28.92 31.63 33.34
N THR A 427 29.38 30.41 33.57
CA THR A 427 30.79 30.09 33.78
C THR A 427 31.54 30.01 32.46
N VAL A 428 30.98 29.32 31.47
CA VAL A 428 31.64 29.02 30.18
C VAL A 428 31.56 30.20 29.21
N CYS A 429 30.42 30.88 29.17
CA CYS A 429 30.08 31.94 28.22
C CYS A 429 29.60 33.22 28.92
N PRO A 430 30.40 33.86 29.80
CA PRO A 430 30.01 35.13 30.39
C PRO A 430 29.77 36.18 29.30
N ASN A 431 28.68 36.95 29.46
CA ASN A 431 28.22 38.01 28.55
C ASN A 431 28.22 37.59 27.06
N PRO A 432 27.45 36.55 26.66
CA PRO A 432 27.49 36.01 25.30
C PRO A 432 27.00 36.99 24.22
N PHE A 433 26.32 38.07 24.63
CA PHE A 433 25.88 39.15 23.75
C PHE A 433 26.97 40.18 23.41
N GLU A 434 28.06 40.25 24.19
CA GLU A 434 29.22 41.13 23.93
C GLU A 434 30.21 40.48 22.95
N ARG A 435 30.20 39.15 22.85
CA ARG A 435 31.02 38.39 21.91
C ARG A 435 30.46 38.53 20.49
N GLU A 436 31.30 38.43 19.47
CA GLU A 436 30.80 38.34 18.09
C GLU A 436 29.98 37.05 17.88
N PHE A 437 30.54 35.91 18.31
CA PHE A 437 29.90 34.59 18.32
C PHE A 437 30.48 33.70 19.43
N ILE A 438 29.89 32.52 19.64
CA ILE A 438 30.36 31.51 20.60
C ILE A 438 31.16 30.46 19.83
N ASP A 439 32.47 30.39 20.08
CA ASP A 439 33.37 29.48 19.37
C ASP A 439 33.19 28.00 19.79
N GLN A 440 33.78 27.11 18.99
CA GLN A 440 33.70 25.66 19.21
C GLN A 440 34.34 25.20 20.53
N GLY A 441 35.36 25.93 21.03
CA GLY A 441 36.00 25.66 22.32
C GLY A 441 35.02 25.86 23.48
N ALA A 442 34.34 26.99 23.51
CA ALA A 442 33.28 27.27 24.48
C ALA A 442 32.10 26.27 24.35
N LEU A 443 31.65 25.98 23.12
CA LEU A 443 30.55 25.02 22.89
C LEU A 443 30.87 23.59 23.37
N SER A 444 32.14 23.18 23.33
CA SER A 444 32.60 21.87 23.82
C SER A 444 32.58 21.74 25.34
N GLN A 445 32.62 22.87 26.07
CA GLN A 445 32.57 22.90 27.53
C GLN A 445 31.15 22.93 28.11
N LEU A 446 30.13 23.17 27.26
CA LEU A 446 28.72 23.08 27.62
C LEU A 446 28.27 21.60 27.69
N VAL A 447 28.77 20.89 28.70
CA VAL A 447 28.59 19.44 28.89
C VAL A 447 27.20 19.14 29.43
N TYR A 448 26.78 19.81 30.50
CA TYR A 448 25.47 19.64 31.12
C TYR A 448 24.34 20.10 30.20
N THR A 449 24.51 21.21 29.50
CA THR A 449 23.59 21.66 28.44
C THR A 449 23.42 20.60 27.36
N GLU A 450 24.51 19.93 26.96
CA GLU A 450 24.43 18.81 26.01
C GLU A 450 23.66 17.62 26.57
N GLN A 451 23.89 17.26 27.84
CA GLN A 451 23.17 16.19 28.52
C GLN A 451 21.65 16.45 28.55
N VAL A 452 21.23 17.69 28.82
CA VAL A 452 19.83 18.11 28.81
C VAL A 452 19.19 17.94 27.43
N VAL A 453 19.88 18.38 26.37
CA VAL A 453 19.40 18.20 25.00
C VAL A 453 19.35 16.70 24.64
N LYS A 454 20.31 15.90 25.10
CA LYS A 454 20.30 14.45 24.87
C LYS A 454 19.13 13.77 25.56
N GLU A 455 18.86 14.11 26.82
CA GLU A 455 17.72 13.57 27.57
C GLU A 455 16.39 14.01 26.96
N THR A 456 16.32 15.24 26.45
CA THR A 456 15.17 15.71 25.69
C THR A 456 14.96 14.85 24.43
N MET A 457 15.99 14.61 23.61
CA MET A 457 15.86 13.76 22.43
C MET A 457 15.64 12.28 22.76
N ARG A 458 16.03 11.83 23.96
CA ARG A 458 15.76 10.48 24.45
C ARG A 458 14.26 10.27 24.61
N LEU A 459 13.61 11.19 25.33
CA LEU A 459 12.16 11.18 25.55
C LEU A 459 11.38 11.63 24.31
N PHE A 460 11.88 12.59 23.54
CA PHE A 460 11.15 13.14 22.39
C PHE A 460 11.97 13.01 21.11
N PRO A 461 12.24 11.78 20.63
CA PRO A 461 12.95 11.59 19.39
C PRO A 461 12.07 12.06 18.22
N ILE A 462 12.59 13.04 17.49
CA ILE A 462 11.91 13.63 16.32
C ILE A 462 11.53 12.56 15.29
N GLY A 463 12.39 11.56 15.07
CA GLY A 463 12.08 10.36 14.28
C GLY A 463 11.81 9.14 15.17
N PRO A 464 10.59 8.93 15.68
CA PRO A 464 10.32 7.88 16.67
C PRO A 464 10.32 6.47 16.07
N ILE A 465 10.09 6.35 14.76
CA ILE A 465 10.16 5.10 14.01
C ILE A 465 10.92 5.36 12.71
N VAL A 466 11.93 4.54 12.41
CA VAL A 466 12.62 4.56 11.10
C VAL A 466 12.61 3.19 10.48
N ALA A 467 12.40 3.12 9.16
CA ALA A 467 12.40 1.85 8.44
C ALA A 467 13.49 1.77 7.37
N ARG A 468 13.88 0.54 7.02
CA ARG A 468 14.81 0.17 5.94
C ARG A 468 14.22 -0.97 5.12
N LYS A 469 14.50 -1.00 3.83
CA LYS A 469 14.19 -2.13 2.96
C LYS A 469 15.44 -3.01 2.84
N ALA A 470 15.31 -4.29 3.16
CA ALA A 470 16.37 -5.27 2.98
C ALA A 470 16.48 -5.62 1.49
N THR A 471 17.58 -5.27 0.82
CA THR A 471 17.81 -5.59 -0.60
C THR A 471 18.54 -6.93 -0.80
N GLY A 472 19.07 -7.49 0.29
CA GLY A 472 19.64 -8.84 0.36
C GLY A 472 19.27 -9.46 1.71
N ASP A 473 19.62 -10.74 1.91
CA ASP A 473 19.39 -11.41 3.18
C ASP A 473 20.30 -10.81 4.26
N VAL A 474 19.73 -10.50 5.42
CA VAL A 474 20.44 -9.88 6.54
C VAL A 474 20.38 -10.82 7.73
N GLN A 475 21.54 -11.37 8.09
CA GLN A 475 21.68 -12.23 9.25
C GLN A 475 21.70 -11.39 10.53
N LEU A 476 20.61 -11.40 11.30
CA LEU A 476 20.58 -10.87 12.66
C LEU A 476 21.15 -11.90 13.64
N THR A 477 21.29 -11.53 14.90
CA THR A 477 21.84 -12.42 15.95
C THR A 477 21.06 -13.73 16.08
N GLN A 478 19.73 -13.69 15.94
CA GLN A 478 18.86 -14.86 16.14
C GLN A 478 18.18 -15.37 14.87
N VAL A 479 17.95 -14.52 13.87
CA VAL A 479 17.15 -14.86 12.68
C VAL A 479 17.71 -14.19 11.43
N THR A 480 17.31 -14.67 10.26
CA THR A 480 17.63 -14.02 8.98
C THR A 480 16.43 -13.22 8.49
N VAL A 481 16.63 -11.94 8.22
CA VAL A 481 15.63 -11.11 7.51
C VAL A 481 15.81 -11.35 6.01
N PRO A 482 14.77 -11.79 5.28
CA PRO A 482 14.89 -12.10 3.86
C PRO A 482 14.92 -10.82 3.02
N ALA A 483 15.61 -10.88 1.88
CA ALA A 483 15.58 -9.85 0.85
C ALA A 483 14.14 -9.52 0.44
N GLY A 484 13.83 -8.23 0.37
CA GLY A 484 12.52 -7.65 0.10
C GLY A 484 11.67 -7.34 1.34
N ALA A 485 12.07 -7.81 2.53
CA ALA A 485 11.40 -7.46 3.77
C ALA A 485 11.77 -6.05 4.24
N ASN A 486 10.91 -5.48 5.07
CA ASN A 486 11.07 -4.14 5.64
C ASN A 486 11.50 -4.26 7.11
N VAL A 487 12.65 -3.70 7.46
CA VAL A 487 13.14 -3.65 8.84
C VAL A 487 12.74 -2.33 9.47
N THR A 488 12.03 -2.37 10.59
CA THR A 488 11.54 -1.20 11.34
C THR A 488 12.27 -1.08 12.66
N ILE A 489 12.70 0.14 13.00
CA ILE A 489 13.46 0.46 14.21
C ILE A 489 12.61 1.44 15.04
N PRO A 490 12.02 1.00 16.15
CA PRO A 490 11.20 1.85 17.01
C PRO A 490 12.08 2.61 18.00
N ILE A 491 12.67 3.74 17.56
CA ILE A 491 13.58 4.57 18.36
C ILE A 491 12.90 5.05 19.65
N TYR A 492 11.62 5.42 19.60
CA TYR A 492 10.86 5.86 20.78
C TYR A 492 10.80 4.79 21.89
N LYS A 493 10.52 3.54 21.51
CA LYS A 493 10.51 2.40 22.43
C LYS A 493 11.93 2.07 22.92
N LEU A 494 12.89 2.03 22.01
CA LEU A 494 14.30 1.74 22.31
C LEU A 494 14.88 2.70 23.37
N GLN A 495 14.59 3.99 23.24
CA GLN A 495 15.10 5.04 24.12
C GLN A 495 14.35 5.14 25.47
N ARG A 496 13.32 4.31 25.66
CA ARG A 496 12.54 4.15 26.90
C ARG A 496 12.61 2.75 27.48
N ASN A 497 13.31 1.83 26.81
CA ASN A 497 13.33 0.45 27.24
C ASN A 497 13.95 0.33 28.65
N PRO A 498 13.19 -0.14 29.67
CA PRO A 498 13.69 -0.23 31.04
C PRO A 498 14.93 -1.12 31.16
N GLN A 499 15.12 -2.08 30.24
CA GLN A 499 16.32 -2.91 30.17
C GLN A 499 17.61 -2.09 29.98
N TYR A 500 17.54 -0.97 29.25
CA TYR A 500 18.71 -0.14 28.94
C TYR A 500 18.75 1.17 29.73
N TRP A 501 17.59 1.63 30.22
CA TRP A 501 17.43 2.95 30.83
C TRP A 501 17.03 2.92 32.31
N GLY A 502 16.75 1.75 32.88
CA GLY A 502 16.33 1.59 34.28
C GLY A 502 14.81 1.59 34.46
N SER A 503 14.34 1.30 35.67
CA SER A 503 12.91 1.32 36.00
C SER A 503 12.29 2.71 35.92
N ASP A 504 13.11 3.75 35.99
CA ASP A 504 12.76 5.16 35.91
C ASP A 504 12.93 5.72 34.48
N ALA A 505 12.88 4.88 33.45
CA ALA A 505 13.13 5.27 32.06
C ALA A 505 12.23 6.40 31.54
N GLU A 506 11.07 6.66 32.12
CA GLU A 506 10.20 7.78 31.73
C GLU A 506 10.59 9.11 32.42
N ALA A 507 11.40 9.08 33.46
CA ALA A 507 11.84 10.28 34.18
C ALA A 507 12.90 11.06 33.37
N PHE A 508 12.78 12.38 33.38
CA PHE A 508 13.75 13.29 32.78
C PHE A 508 14.97 13.46 33.70
N ASP A 509 16.07 12.78 33.37
CA ASP A 509 17.34 12.87 34.11
C ASP A 509 18.53 13.11 33.16
N PRO A 510 19.00 14.37 33.03
CA PRO A 510 20.18 14.69 32.22
C PRO A 510 21.43 13.88 32.59
N GLU A 511 21.62 13.53 33.86
CA GLU A 511 22.80 12.80 34.34
C GLU A 511 22.87 11.37 33.78
N ARG A 512 21.81 10.85 33.15
CA ARG A 512 21.88 9.61 32.33
C ARG A 512 22.94 9.67 31.22
N PHE A 513 23.36 10.87 30.85
CA PHE A 513 24.41 11.13 29.86
C PHE A 513 25.74 11.58 30.49
N SER A 514 25.93 11.37 31.80
CA SER A 514 27.25 11.47 32.42
C SER A 514 28.25 10.52 31.72
N PRO A 515 29.56 10.83 31.71
CA PRO A 515 30.57 9.97 31.10
C PRO A 515 30.51 8.53 31.63
N GLU A 516 30.31 8.36 32.94
CA GLU A 516 30.30 7.06 33.63
C GLU A 516 29.08 6.23 33.23
N ARG A 517 27.89 6.84 33.20
CA ARG A 517 26.65 6.14 32.82
C ARG A 517 26.61 5.85 31.32
N THR A 518 27.15 6.75 30.50
CA THR A 518 27.24 6.54 29.05
C THR A 518 28.18 5.40 28.69
N ALA A 519 29.33 5.29 29.35
CA ALA A 519 30.32 4.23 29.10
C ALA A 519 29.76 2.82 29.35
N ARG A 520 28.78 2.66 30.25
CA ARG A 520 28.13 1.38 30.56
C ARG A 520 27.04 0.98 29.57
N ARG A 521 26.59 1.90 28.70
CA ARG A 521 25.46 1.69 27.80
C ARG A 521 25.95 1.30 26.41
N HIS A 522 25.25 0.37 25.76
CA HIS A 522 25.55 0.03 24.37
C HIS A 522 25.33 1.26 23.45
N PRO A 523 26.23 1.57 22.49
CA PRO A 523 26.15 2.78 21.66
C PRO A 523 24.86 2.93 20.83
N TYR A 524 24.22 1.80 20.50
CA TYR A 524 22.96 1.78 19.74
C TYR A 524 21.69 1.92 20.59
N CYS A 525 21.79 2.11 21.91
CA CYS A 525 20.62 2.39 22.76
C CYS A 525 20.12 3.84 22.65
N TYR A 526 20.96 4.74 22.13
CA TYR A 526 20.65 6.17 21.96
C TYR A 526 21.01 6.59 20.53
N ILE A 527 20.00 6.71 19.66
CA ILE A 527 20.18 6.95 18.22
C ILE A 527 19.18 7.95 17.66
N PRO A 528 18.98 9.14 18.27
CA PRO A 528 18.00 10.12 17.78
C PRO A 528 18.35 10.65 16.39
N PHE A 529 19.64 10.64 16.04
CA PHE A 529 20.16 10.98 14.71
C PHE A 529 20.36 9.75 13.80
N THR A 530 19.76 8.60 14.16
CA THR A 530 20.07 7.25 13.66
C THR A 530 21.59 6.94 13.75
N ALA A 531 22.02 5.77 13.32
CA ALA A 531 23.43 5.39 13.30
C ALA A 531 23.82 4.73 11.96
N GLY A 532 25.10 4.38 11.84
CA GLY A 532 25.67 3.68 10.69
C GLY A 532 25.76 4.51 9.41
N LEU A 533 25.75 3.83 8.26
CA LEU A 533 26.08 4.41 6.96
C LEU A 533 25.13 5.53 6.53
N ARG A 534 23.86 5.46 6.96
CA ARG A 534 22.80 6.43 6.62
C ARG A 534 22.34 7.23 7.85
N ASN A 535 23.29 7.60 8.72
CA ASN A 535 23.05 8.52 9.84
C ASN A 535 22.74 9.96 9.35
N CYS A 536 22.25 10.82 10.25
CA CYS A 536 21.94 12.21 9.96
C CYS A 536 23.16 12.98 9.41
N VAL A 537 22.98 13.65 8.28
CA VAL A 537 24.03 14.46 7.64
C VAL A 537 24.27 15.78 8.38
N GLY A 538 23.20 16.37 8.96
CA GLY A 538 23.23 17.66 9.64
C GLY A 538 23.50 17.60 11.14
N ILE A 539 24.01 16.47 11.67
CA ILE A 539 24.15 16.27 13.12
C ILE A 539 25.00 17.36 13.79
N ARG A 540 26.13 17.76 13.19
CA ARG A 540 27.01 18.81 13.74
C ARG A 540 26.36 20.19 13.69
N TYR A 541 25.72 20.51 12.56
CA TYR A 541 24.99 21.77 12.38
C TYR A 541 23.90 21.92 13.44
N SER A 542 23.09 20.87 13.62
CA SER A 542 21.99 20.85 14.60
C SER A 542 22.51 21.06 16.03
N TRP A 543 23.58 20.36 16.44
CA TRP A 543 24.18 20.54 17.75
C TRP A 543 24.68 21.97 18.01
N GLN A 544 25.40 22.56 17.05
CA GLN A 544 25.92 23.92 17.20
C GLN A 544 24.79 24.95 17.25
N LEU A 545 23.82 24.87 16.34
CA LEU A 545 22.65 25.77 16.33
C LEU A 545 21.88 25.69 17.66
N MET A 546 21.58 24.48 18.15
CA MET A 546 20.86 24.30 19.41
C MET A 546 21.63 24.87 20.60
N LYS A 547 22.94 24.56 20.74
CA LYS A 547 23.74 25.08 21.86
C LYS A 547 23.86 26.60 21.83
N VAL A 548 24.15 27.20 20.66
CA VAL A 548 24.25 28.67 20.52
C VAL A 548 22.92 29.34 20.86
N ALA A 549 21.79 28.77 20.39
CA ALA A 549 20.48 29.30 20.70
C ALA A 549 20.14 29.20 22.20
N LEU A 550 20.40 28.03 22.83
CA LEU A 550 20.19 27.83 24.26
C LEU A 550 21.03 28.80 25.10
N VAL A 551 22.29 29.05 24.73
CA VAL A 551 23.14 30.04 25.42
C VAL A 551 22.49 31.42 25.41
N HIS A 552 22.11 31.94 24.25
CA HIS A 552 21.52 33.28 24.18
C HIS A 552 20.15 33.37 24.87
N LEU A 553 19.31 32.35 24.72
CA LEU A 553 17.96 32.32 25.28
C LEU A 553 18.00 32.21 26.81
N LEU A 554 18.74 31.25 27.35
CA LEU A 554 18.79 31.00 28.79
C LEU A 554 19.65 32.01 29.54
N TRP A 555 20.61 32.67 28.87
CA TRP A 555 21.31 33.81 29.45
C TRP A 555 20.37 34.99 29.71
N ARG A 556 19.48 35.29 28.76
CA ARG A 556 18.62 36.48 28.82
C ARG A 556 17.29 36.23 29.52
N TYR A 557 16.79 34.99 29.48
CA TYR A 557 15.44 34.67 29.91
C TYR A 557 15.39 33.46 30.84
N ARG A 558 14.38 33.49 31.70
CA ARG A 558 13.87 32.35 32.46
C ARG A 558 12.56 31.92 31.84
N PHE A 559 12.41 30.62 31.60
CA PHE A 559 11.18 30.04 31.06
C PHE A 559 10.46 29.26 32.14
N SER A 560 9.14 29.36 32.18
CA SER A 560 8.29 28.55 33.06
C SER A 560 7.02 28.09 32.34
N THR A 561 6.37 27.07 32.86
CA THR A 561 5.08 26.59 32.35
C THR A 561 4.26 26.01 33.50
N GLU A 562 2.95 25.91 33.31
CA GLU A 562 2.05 25.19 34.22
C GLU A 562 1.88 23.72 33.81
N LEU A 563 2.34 23.35 32.61
CA LEU A 563 2.29 21.98 32.13
C LEU A 563 3.22 21.08 32.95
N ALA A 564 2.75 19.88 33.29
CA ALA A 564 3.55 18.78 33.79
C ALA A 564 3.89 17.81 32.65
N MET A 565 4.83 16.89 32.90
CA MET A 565 5.21 15.84 31.93
C MET A 565 4.01 14.97 31.51
N GLU A 566 3.08 14.75 32.42
CA GLU A 566 1.87 13.93 32.23
C GLU A 566 0.82 14.61 31.34
N ASP A 567 0.85 15.95 31.24
CA ASP A 567 -0.08 16.72 30.43
C ASP A 567 0.29 16.69 28.94
N LEU A 568 1.49 16.24 28.58
CA LEU A 568 2.02 16.35 27.22
C LEU A 568 1.33 15.36 26.26
N GLN A 569 0.60 15.90 25.29
CA GLN A 569 -0.05 15.11 24.26
C GLN A 569 0.88 14.95 23.05
N LEU A 570 1.23 13.71 22.73
CA LEU A 570 2.13 13.41 21.62
C LEU A 570 1.36 13.12 20.34
N LYS A 571 1.69 13.84 19.27
CA LYS A 571 1.20 13.57 17.93
C LYS A 571 2.33 13.04 17.07
N LEU A 572 2.12 11.82 16.53
CA LEU A 572 3.01 11.31 15.49
C LEU A 572 2.55 11.78 14.11
N SER A 573 3.42 12.56 13.47
CA SER A 573 3.33 12.91 12.04
C SER A 573 4.57 12.36 11.31
N MET A 574 5.11 13.07 10.31
CA MET A 574 6.47 12.80 9.81
C MET A 574 7.53 12.96 10.92
N VAL A 575 7.25 13.84 11.89
CA VAL A 575 8.02 14.04 13.10
C VAL A 575 7.15 13.88 14.35
N LEU A 576 7.74 13.55 15.49
CA LEU A 576 7.06 13.59 16.78
C LEU A 576 6.89 15.05 17.24
N ARG A 577 5.66 15.46 17.56
CA ARG A 577 5.34 16.79 18.10
C ARG A 577 4.52 16.70 19.38
N ILE A 578 4.56 17.77 20.16
CA ILE A 578 3.67 18.00 21.29
C ILE A 578 2.47 18.81 20.78
N GLU A 579 1.26 18.25 20.88
CA GLU A 579 0.04 18.76 20.24
C GLU A 579 -0.65 19.87 21.04
N ASN A 580 -0.68 19.76 22.36
CA ASN A 580 -1.31 20.74 23.25
C ASN A 580 -0.50 22.05 23.41
N GLY A 581 0.51 22.26 22.55
CA GLY A 581 1.23 23.51 22.38
C GLY A 581 2.38 23.71 23.36
N SER A 582 3.45 24.37 22.90
CA SER A 582 4.61 24.75 23.71
C SER A 582 4.47 26.20 24.19
N VAL A 583 3.37 26.52 24.87
CA VAL A 583 3.17 27.85 25.47
C VAL A 583 4.01 27.94 26.74
N LEU A 584 4.99 28.85 26.73
CA LEU A 584 5.89 29.10 27.85
C LEU A 584 5.65 30.50 28.38
N ARG A 585 5.76 30.65 29.70
CA ARG A 585 5.95 31.94 30.33
C ARG A 585 7.40 32.39 30.24
N ILE A 586 7.63 33.66 29.93
CA ILE A 586 8.97 34.23 29.73
C ILE A 586 9.21 35.41 30.68
N GLU A 587 10.32 35.34 31.41
CA GLU A 587 10.79 36.38 32.32
C GLU A 587 12.22 36.78 31.95
N ARG A 588 12.57 38.06 32.12
CA ARG A 588 13.95 38.50 31.92
C ARG A 588 14.79 38.13 33.14
N ARG A 589 15.99 37.60 32.92
CA ARG A 589 16.98 37.34 33.99
C ARG A 589 17.76 38.58 34.38
#